data_AF-A0A838G7R1-F1
#
_entry.id   AF-A0A838G7R1-F1
#
_cell.length_a   1.000
_cell.length_b   1.000
_cell.length_c   1.000
_cell.angle_alpha   90.00
_cell.angle_beta   90.00
_cell.angle_gamma   90.00
#
_symmetry.space_group_name_H-M   'P 1'
#
loop_
_entity.id
_entity.type
_entity.pdbx_description
1 polymer ?
#
loop_
_entity_poly.entity_id
_entity_poly.type
_entity_poly.pdbx_seq_one_letter_code
_entity_poly.pdbx_strand_id
1 'polypeptide(L)'
;PRELFEAAEMDGASHSQVFFSIVLPVSRPALASLAIFDFVWTWNDLLTALIFLGGFRDVAPMTVAVSQLVASRGNGWEILTSAAILSVIVPMVVFVAMQKYFVRGMLAGVSK
;
A
#
# COMPACT_ATOMS: atom_id res chain seq x y z
N PRO A 1 -13.44 13.75 19.76
CA PRO A 1 -13.97 13.68 18.38
C PRO A 1 -15.36 14.28 18.21
N ARG A 2 -16.34 13.96 19.08
CA ARG A 2 -17.68 14.58 19.04
C ARG A 2 -17.63 16.11 19.18
N GLU A 3 -16.83 16.60 20.12
CA GLU A 3 -16.61 18.04 20.36
C GLU A 3 -16.08 18.80 19.12
N LEU A 4 -15.30 18.15 18.25
CA LEU A 4 -14.80 18.76 17.00
C LEU A 4 -15.91 18.89 15.94
N PHE A 5 -16.84 17.95 15.91
CA PHE A 5 -18.00 18.02 15.00
C PHE A 5 -19.03 19.02 15.53
N GLU A 6 -19.28 19.04 16.83
CA GLU A 6 -20.18 20.01 17.48
C GLU A 6 -19.66 21.45 17.30
N ALA A 7 -18.34 21.68 17.44
CA ALA A 7 -17.76 23.00 17.16
C ALA A 7 -17.90 23.41 15.69
N ALA A 8 -17.70 22.49 14.75
CA ALA A 8 -17.84 22.79 13.32
C ALA A 8 -19.29 23.07 12.90
N GLU A 9 -20.26 22.45 13.58
CA GLU A 9 -21.69 22.72 13.39
C GLU A 9 -22.07 24.10 13.97
N MET A 10 -21.51 24.47 15.12
CA MET A 10 -21.66 25.80 15.72
C MET A 10 -21.01 26.91 14.87
N ASP A 11 -19.89 26.62 14.20
CA ASP A 11 -19.20 27.53 13.27
C ASP A 11 -19.84 27.59 11.86
N GLY A 12 -20.91 26.83 11.60
CA GLY A 12 -21.62 26.82 10.32
C GLY A 12 -20.80 26.26 9.15
N ALA A 13 -19.81 25.41 9.43
CA ALA A 13 -18.95 24.83 8.40
C ALA A 13 -19.75 23.94 7.43
N SER A 14 -19.50 24.08 6.13
CA SER A 14 -20.11 23.21 5.12
C SER A 14 -19.63 21.75 5.28
N HIS A 15 -20.47 20.79 4.87
CA HIS A 15 -20.15 19.36 4.99
C HIS A 15 -18.82 18.98 4.30
N SER A 16 -18.50 19.62 3.17
CA SER A 16 -17.21 19.42 2.48
C SER A 16 -16.03 19.94 3.31
N GLN A 17 -16.15 21.10 3.96
CA GLN A 17 -15.12 21.64 4.85
C GLN A 17 -14.88 20.72 6.05
N VAL A 18 -15.94 20.20 6.67
CA VAL A 18 -15.83 19.24 7.79
C VAL A 18 -15.12 17.96 7.34
N PHE A 19 -15.46 17.44 6.16
CA PHE A 19 -14.83 16.25 5.62
C PHE A 19 -13.32 16.43 5.40
N PHE A 20 -12.91 17.48 4.68
CA PHE A 20 -11.49 17.68 4.36
C PHE A 20 -10.65 18.18 5.54
N SER A 21 -11.24 18.92 6.48
CA SER A 21 -10.51 19.56 7.58
C SER A 21 -10.47 18.74 8.86
N ILE A 22 -11.48 17.89 9.10
CA ILE A 22 -11.61 17.13 10.36
C ILE A 22 -11.56 15.63 10.10
N VAL A 23 -12.43 15.12 9.22
CA VAL A 23 -12.53 13.66 8.98
C VAL A 23 -11.26 13.13 8.32
N LEU A 24 -10.83 13.74 7.22
CA LEU A 24 -9.70 13.25 6.42
C LEU A 24 -8.39 13.22 7.24
N PRO A 25 -7.98 14.28 7.98
CA PRO A 25 -6.75 14.25 8.77
C PRO A 25 -6.75 13.22 9.89
N VAL A 26 -7.89 12.99 10.53
CA VAL A 26 -8.04 11.99 11.61
C VAL A 26 -8.00 10.58 11.04
N SER A 27 -8.53 10.37 9.83
CA SER A 27 -8.50 9.07 9.15
C SER A 27 -7.18 8.77 8.43
N ARG A 28 -6.29 9.76 8.21
CA ARG A 28 -4.97 9.56 7.57
C ARG A 28 -4.19 8.33 8.05
N PRO A 29 -4.00 8.08 9.36
CA PRO A 29 -3.27 6.91 9.81
C PRO A 29 -3.96 5.58 9.46
N ALA A 30 -5.30 5.52 9.56
CA ALA A 30 -6.05 4.31 9.18
C ALA A 30 -6.00 4.05 7.67
N LEU A 31 -6.12 5.11 6.87
CA LEU A 31 -5.98 5.05 5.41
C LEU A 31 -4.58 4.64 4.99
N ALA A 32 -3.54 5.12 5.68
CA ALA A 32 -2.17 4.70 5.42
C ALA A 32 -1.99 3.20 5.69
N SER A 33 -2.51 2.68 6.81
CA SER A 33 -2.47 1.24 7.11
C SER A 33 -3.17 0.42 6.02
N LEU A 34 -4.38 0.84 5.61
CA LEU A 34 -5.12 0.18 4.54
C LEU A 34 -4.32 0.18 3.23
N ALA A 35 -3.74 1.32 2.86
CA ALA A 35 -2.96 1.45 1.64
C ALA A 35 -1.70 0.57 1.64
N ILE A 36 -1.04 0.37 2.78
CA ILE A 36 0.10 -0.55 2.88
C ILE A 36 -0.35 -1.98 2.59
N PHE A 37 -1.41 -2.46 3.25
CA PHE A 37 -1.88 -3.83 3.07
C PHE A 37 -2.36 -4.08 1.63
N ASP A 38 -3.11 -3.13 1.08
CA ASP A 38 -3.58 -3.18 -0.30
C ASP A 38 -2.41 -3.18 -1.28
N PHE A 39 -1.42 -2.29 -1.08
CA PHE A 39 -0.22 -2.26 -1.92
C PHE A 39 0.54 -3.58 -1.91
N VAL A 40 0.81 -4.15 -0.72
CA VAL A 40 1.53 -5.42 -0.61
C VAL A 40 0.74 -6.55 -1.27
N TRP A 41 -0.58 -6.56 -1.11
CA TRP A 41 -1.44 -7.55 -1.76
C TRP A 41 -1.36 -7.44 -3.28
N THR A 42 -1.64 -6.26 -3.85
CA THR A 42 -1.63 -6.04 -5.29
C THR A 42 -0.24 -6.23 -5.89
N TRP A 43 0.82 -5.82 -5.19
CA TRP A 43 2.20 -6.01 -5.65
C TRP A 43 2.55 -7.49 -5.83
N ASN A 44 2.03 -8.37 -4.95
CA ASN A 44 2.31 -9.80 -4.98
C ASN A 44 1.31 -10.60 -5.84
N ASP A 45 0.29 -9.97 -6.43
CA ASP A 45 -0.77 -10.67 -7.17
C ASP A 45 -0.30 -11.14 -8.55
N LEU A 46 0.32 -12.32 -8.57
CA LEU A 46 0.82 -12.97 -9.78
C LEU A 46 -0.31 -13.49 -10.68
N LEU A 47 -1.38 -14.05 -10.12
CA LEU A 47 -2.42 -14.72 -10.91
C LEU A 47 -3.20 -13.71 -11.74
N THR A 48 -3.63 -12.61 -11.13
CA THR A 48 -4.32 -11.54 -11.86
C THR A 48 -3.41 -10.99 -12.98
N ALA A 49 -2.13 -10.75 -12.68
CA ALA A 49 -1.18 -10.28 -13.68
C ALA A 49 -1.04 -11.26 -14.86
N LEU A 50 -0.96 -12.57 -14.61
CA LEU A 50 -0.87 -13.59 -15.67
C LEU A 50 -2.17 -13.67 -16.50
N ILE A 51 -3.33 -13.59 -15.86
CA ILE A 51 -4.63 -13.68 -16.54
C ILE A 51 -4.84 -12.49 -17.48
N PHE A 52 -4.56 -11.27 -17.02
CA PHE A 52 -4.86 -10.06 -17.78
C PHE A 52 -3.74 -9.65 -18.74
N LEU A 53 -2.48 -9.88 -18.38
CA LEU A 53 -1.31 -9.42 -19.15
C LEU A 53 -0.61 -10.57 -19.88
N GLY A 54 -1.05 -11.82 -19.73
CA GLY A 54 -0.60 -12.96 -20.53
C GLY A 54 0.90 -13.27 -20.50
N GLY A 55 1.68 -12.62 -19.63
CA GLY A 55 3.15 -12.74 -19.61
C GLY A 55 3.88 -11.93 -20.68
N PHE A 56 3.23 -10.98 -21.36
CA PHE A 56 3.90 -10.08 -22.32
C PHE A 56 4.95 -9.22 -21.62
N ARG A 57 6.20 -9.31 -22.08
CA ARG A 57 7.36 -8.74 -21.38
C ARG A 57 7.32 -7.21 -21.25
N ASP A 58 6.69 -6.52 -22.19
CA ASP A 58 6.63 -5.05 -22.23
C ASP A 58 5.71 -4.44 -21.16
N VAL A 59 4.79 -5.24 -20.62
CA VAL A 59 3.81 -4.83 -19.60
C VAL A 59 3.85 -5.70 -18.35
N ALA A 60 4.76 -6.68 -18.29
CA ALA A 60 4.83 -7.65 -17.21
C ALA A 60 5.24 -6.99 -15.89
N PRO A 61 4.43 -7.11 -14.81
CA PRO A 61 4.85 -6.73 -13.48
C PRO A 61 6.05 -7.55 -13.02
N MET A 62 6.80 -7.02 -12.05
CA MET A 62 8.00 -7.68 -11.52
C MET A 62 7.73 -9.11 -11.02
N THR A 63 6.56 -9.38 -10.45
CA THR A 63 6.15 -10.72 -10.02
C THR A 63 6.09 -11.72 -11.18
N VAL A 64 5.55 -11.31 -12.33
CA VAL A 64 5.50 -12.14 -13.55
C VAL A 64 6.90 -12.37 -14.10
N ALA A 65 7.71 -11.31 -14.19
CA ALA A 65 9.08 -11.42 -14.67
C ALA A 65 9.93 -12.38 -13.82
N VAL A 66 9.81 -12.29 -12.49
CA VAL A 66 10.49 -13.20 -11.56
C VAL A 66 9.97 -14.63 -11.70
N SER A 67 8.66 -14.83 -11.85
CA SER A 67 8.06 -16.15 -12.04
C SER A 67 8.56 -16.84 -13.32
N GLN A 68 8.75 -16.09 -14.41
CA GLN A 68 9.31 -16.61 -15.66
C GLN A 68 10.77 -17.09 -15.51
N LEU A 69 11.56 -16.47 -14.63
CA LEU A 69 12.92 -16.91 -14.34
C LEU A 69 12.96 -18.28 -13.66
N VAL A 70 12.00 -18.58 -12.78
CA VAL A 70 11.87 -19.90 -12.14
C VAL A 70 11.60 -21.01 -13.17
N ALA A 71 10.88 -20.69 -14.24
CA ALA A 71 10.57 -21.65 -15.31
C ALA A 71 11.76 -21.91 -16.26
N SER A 72 12.81 -21.08 -16.20
CA SER A 72 14.03 -21.29 -16.99
C SER A 72 14.83 -22.46 -16.40
N ARG A 73 15.10 -23.49 -17.23
CA ARG A 73 15.62 -24.79 -16.80
C ARG A 73 17.10 -24.72 -16.35
N GLY A 74 17.33 -24.25 -15.13
CA GLY A 74 18.57 -24.45 -14.37
C GLY A 74 19.74 -23.49 -14.67
N ASN A 75 19.59 -22.53 -15.58
CA ASN A 75 20.55 -21.45 -15.80
C ASN A 75 20.01 -20.15 -15.20
N GLY A 76 20.78 -19.45 -14.36
CA GLY A 76 20.38 -18.14 -13.84
C GLY A 76 19.83 -18.13 -12.42
N TRP A 77 20.26 -19.02 -11.53
CA TRP A 77 19.85 -18.99 -10.12
C TRP A 77 20.30 -17.70 -9.43
N GLU A 78 21.49 -17.22 -9.78
CA GLU A 78 22.01 -15.90 -9.42
C GLU A 78 21.11 -14.75 -9.92
N ILE A 79 20.52 -14.89 -11.11
CA ILE A 79 19.60 -13.90 -11.69
C ILE A 79 18.24 -13.97 -10.96
N LEU A 80 17.74 -15.16 -10.68
CA LEU A 80 16.50 -15.36 -9.92
C LEU A 80 16.60 -14.75 -8.52
N THR A 81 17.66 -15.08 -7.77
CA THR A 81 17.84 -14.58 -6.40
C THR A 81 18.03 -13.06 -6.37
N SER A 82 18.82 -12.50 -7.29
CA SER A 82 18.99 -11.05 -7.39
C SER A 82 17.69 -10.33 -7.78
N ALA A 83 16.93 -10.86 -8.74
CA ALA A 83 15.63 -10.32 -9.11
C ALA A 83 14.60 -10.41 -7.97
N ALA A 84 14.61 -11.50 -7.20
CA ALA A 84 13.75 -11.65 -6.02
C ALA A 84 14.09 -10.61 -4.94
N ILE A 85 15.38 -10.37 -4.68
CA ILE A 85 15.81 -9.32 -3.74
C ILE A 85 15.33 -7.95 -4.22
N LEU A 86 15.57 -7.61 -5.49
CA LEU A 86 15.13 -6.33 -6.07
C LEU A 86 13.61 -6.15 -6.00
N SER A 87 12.84 -7.22 -6.20
CA SER A 87 11.37 -7.18 -6.12
C SER A 87 10.89 -6.81 -4.71
N VAL A 88 11.57 -7.25 -3.65
CA VAL A 88 11.21 -6.96 -2.26
C VAL A 88 11.57 -5.52 -1.84
N ILE A 89 12.56 -4.90 -2.48
CA ILE A 89 12.98 -3.52 -2.14
C ILE A 89 11.83 -2.54 -2.27
N VAL A 90 11.00 -2.65 -3.32
CA VAL A 90 9.91 -1.69 -3.56
C VAL A 90 8.86 -1.72 -2.44
N PRO A 91 8.26 -2.87 -2.07
CA PRO A 91 7.40 -2.97 -0.89
C PRO A 91 8.06 -2.48 0.39
N MET A 92 9.36 -2.74 0.58
CA MET A 92 10.08 -2.31 1.77
C MET A 92 10.17 -0.79 1.86
N VAL A 93 10.45 -0.11 0.74
CA VAL A 93 10.50 1.36 0.66
C VAL A 93 9.12 1.96 0.96
N VAL A 94 8.06 1.40 0.38
CA VAL A 94 6.67 1.85 0.64
C VAL A 94 6.33 1.67 2.12
N PHE A 95 6.66 0.51 2.70
CA PHE A 95 6.43 0.23 4.11
C PHE A 95 7.13 1.25 5.01
N VAL A 96 8.44 1.46 4.82
CA VAL A 96 9.22 2.42 5.64
C VAL A 96 8.70 3.84 5.49
N ALA A 97 8.34 4.27 4.27
CA ALA A 97 7.77 5.60 4.03
C ALA A 97 6.44 5.81 4.78
N MET A 98 5.62 4.77 4.87
CA MET A 98 4.32 4.82 5.52
C MET A 98 4.32 4.44 7.02
N GLN A 99 5.40 3.84 7.51
CA GLN A 99 5.54 3.34 8.89
C GLN A 99 5.22 4.41 9.95
N LYS A 100 5.59 5.67 9.71
CA LYS A 100 5.29 6.79 10.63
C LYS A 100 3.78 7.04 10.82
N TYR A 101 2.96 6.74 9.82
CA TYR A 101 1.50 6.89 9.90
C TYR A 101 0.87 5.68 10.60
N PHE A 102 1.41 4.48 10.33
CA PHE A 102 0.99 3.26 11.00
C PHE A 102 1.19 3.34 12.52
N VAL A 103 2.36 3.78 12.98
CA VAL A 103 2.68 3.95 14.41
C VAL A 103 1.74 4.96 15.08
N ARG A 104 1.45 6.09 14.41
CA ARG A 104 0.48 7.09 14.92
C ARG A 104 -0.94 6.54 14.98
N GLY A 105 -1.32 5.67 14.04
CA GLY A 105 -2.63 5.02 14.00
C GLY A 105 -2.86 4.03 15.14
N MET A 106 -1.87 3.20 15.44
CA MET A 106 -1.95 2.27 16.56
C MET A 106 -2.09 3.01 17.91
N LEU A 107 -1.27 4.04 18.13
CA LEU A 107 -1.30 4.81 19.38
C LEU A 107 -2.64 5.54 19.59
N ALA A 108 -3.24 6.08 18.53
CA ALA A 108 -4.56 6.71 18.60
C ALA A 108 -5.70 5.71 18.84
N GLY A 109 -5.51 4.44 18.48
CA GLY A 109 -6.45 3.35 18.77
C GLY A 109 -6.35 2.81 20.20
N VAL A 110 -5.17 2.90 20.82
CA VAL A 110 -4.91 2.44 22.20
C VAL A 110 -5.30 3.50 23.25
N SER A 111 -5.31 4.79 22.91
CA SER A 111 -5.71 5.87 23.81
C SER A 111 -7.23 6.10 23.92
N LYS A 112 -8.04 5.06 23.71
CA LYS A 112 -9.49 5.09 23.90
C LYS A 112 -9.94 3.97 24.80
#